data_AF-A0A915HIP2-F1
#
_entry.id   AF-A0A915HIP2-F1
#
_cell.length_a   1.000
_cell.length_b   1.000
_cell.length_c   1.000
_cell.angle_alpha   90.00
_cell.angle_beta   90.00
_cell.angle_gamma   90.00
#
_symmetry.space_group_name_H-M   'P 1'
#
loop_
_entity.id
_entity.type
_entity.pdbx_description
1 polymer ?
#
loop_
_entity_poly.entity_id
_entity_poly.type
_entity_poly.pdbx_seq_one_letter_code
_entity_poly.pdbx_strand_id
1 'polypeptide(L)'
;MDGVKERKKALTFMLEESRFWDMQKSELEYWLNSTLQNVAGKKVSECTIQELTRELNNIDSLVCAIESYKAKMTELNFSSSKLIEKYVEDDTTTISQETSSLNNKWTKLSDNVRVRRAVLEASLRGRNDFQTAFDEFDAWLSKVEELSDLLDRETTNSQLIKDAAYRKNWMEKEKDYRAELEAHGDIFDSLQENGRHLIENLDEKGQDRSKMVDRLKNIDERWVELRRKLDGARQRLEAAQEQWERLTGQLNDLSTWVEEKSEKILQQRDAGGDLTHVKRQISFCQTLREEIDQKAPIFEETNKLARSFLIQQDIRSLETAVSRMPSDESKLTEDEITKKISLRIAQRVKLEVDLLTEKWPEFLDHAHRWERIVDNAFMKMSQFDQTLKACDQELSKAELQRKQWKAVKDVKLEDLPNQMETTRNFRLDISTSLRRAVDDVNDGSAQLLANDIHVSPELTKLAESLNIRFKQLESTVEQRLSALESALRDFGPSSQHFLECKVAENS
;
A
#
# COMPACT_ATOMS: atom_id res chain seq x y z
N MET A 1 19.63 114.92 29.86
CA MET A 1 19.02 115.16 28.53
C MET A 1 19.46 114.09 27.52
N ASP A 2 20.63 113.48 27.70
CA ASP A 2 21.18 112.48 26.77
C ASP A 2 20.45 111.12 26.81
N GLY A 3 20.07 110.62 27.98
CA GLY A 3 19.34 109.34 28.10
C GLY A 3 17.98 109.28 27.38
N VAL A 4 17.27 110.42 27.25
CA VAL A 4 16.01 110.49 26.49
C VAL A 4 16.25 110.41 24.98
N LYS A 5 17.34 111.03 24.48
CA LYS A 5 17.72 110.96 23.06
C LYS A 5 18.24 109.58 22.68
N GLU A 6 18.99 108.95 23.58
CA GLU A 6 19.47 107.57 23.44
C GLU A 6 18.31 106.57 23.45
N ARG A 7 17.37 106.70 24.39
CA ARG A 7 16.16 105.86 24.41
C ARG A 7 15.28 106.06 23.18
N LYS A 8 15.14 107.31 22.69
CA LYS A 8 14.42 107.58 21.44
C LYS A 8 15.08 106.90 20.23
N LYS A 9 16.42 106.93 20.13
CA LYS A 9 17.17 106.19 19.11
C LYS A 9 17.00 104.67 19.25
N ALA A 10 17.04 104.14 20.47
CA ALA A 10 16.84 102.72 20.74
C ALA A 10 15.44 102.26 20.31
N LEU A 11 14.40 103.05 20.60
CA LEU A 11 13.02 102.77 20.19
C LEU A 11 12.80 102.86 18.67
N THR A 12 13.50 103.75 17.96
CA THR A 12 13.44 103.79 16.48
C THR A 12 14.07 102.56 15.85
N PHE A 13 15.22 102.09 16.37
CA PHE A 13 15.84 100.84 15.91
C PHE A 13 14.97 99.62 16.27
N MET A 14 14.35 99.61 17.46
CA MET A 14 13.44 98.54 17.87
C MET A 14 12.23 98.44 16.94
N LEU A 15 11.65 99.58 16.55
CA LEU A 15 10.52 99.62 15.62
C LEU A 15 10.91 99.10 14.23
N GLU A 16 12.10 99.46 13.72
CA GLU A 16 12.60 98.99 12.42
C GLU A 16 12.89 97.48 12.44
N GLU A 17 13.60 96.98 13.45
CA GLU A 17 13.90 95.55 13.59
C GLU A 17 12.62 94.73 13.83
N SER A 18 11.65 95.25 14.58
CA SER A 18 10.36 94.60 14.84
C SER A 18 9.45 94.58 13.58
N ARG A 19 9.45 95.64 12.76
CA ARG A 19 8.76 95.64 11.46
C ARG A 19 9.37 94.64 10.48
N PHE A 20 10.69 94.55 10.45
CA PHE A 20 11.37 93.57 9.61
C PHE A 20 11.00 92.14 10.02
N TRP A 21 11.01 91.85 11.32
CA TRP A 21 10.56 90.56 11.86
C TRP A 21 9.08 90.27 11.53
N ASP A 22 8.19 91.25 11.67
CA ASP A 22 6.76 91.08 11.39
C ASP A 22 6.50 90.80 9.89
N MET A 23 7.30 91.38 9.00
CA MET A 23 7.28 91.07 7.57
C MET A 23 7.68 89.61 7.31
N GLN A 24 8.81 89.16 7.88
CA GLN A 24 9.27 87.76 7.75
C GLN A 24 8.24 86.77 8.31
N LYS A 25 7.65 87.10 9.47
CA LYS A 25 6.60 86.33 10.13
C LYS A 25 5.37 86.22 9.24
N SER A 26 4.86 87.33 8.72
CA SER A 26 3.64 87.37 7.89
C SER A 26 3.76 86.52 6.63
N GLU A 27 4.93 86.56 5.97
CA GLU A 27 5.22 85.73 4.80
C GLU A 27 5.20 84.23 5.16
N LEU A 28 5.90 83.84 6.23
CA LEU A 28 5.95 82.45 6.70
C LEU A 28 4.58 81.96 7.16
N GLU A 29 3.83 82.80 7.86
CA GLU A 29 2.49 82.46 8.34
C GLU A 29 1.52 82.19 7.20
N TYR A 30 1.53 83.04 6.17
CA TYR A 30 0.70 82.85 4.98
C TYR A 30 1.03 81.52 4.28
N TRP A 31 2.31 81.25 4.07
CA TRP A 31 2.74 80.01 3.44
C TRP A 31 2.40 78.77 4.28
N LEU A 32 2.63 78.80 5.59
CA LEU A 32 2.30 77.69 6.49
C LEU A 32 0.80 77.39 6.52
N ASN A 33 -0.05 78.42 6.64
CA ASN A 33 -1.49 78.26 6.71
C ASN A 33 -2.06 77.70 5.39
N SER A 34 -1.62 78.23 4.25
CA SER A 34 -2.05 77.74 2.93
C SER A 34 -1.59 76.31 2.65
N THR A 35 -0.36 75.96 3.03
CA THR A 35 0.19 74.62 2.81
C THR A 35 -0.44 73.59 3.74
N LEU A 36 -0.68 73.91 5.01
CA LEU A 36 -1.32 73.01 5.98
C LEU A 36 -2.72 72.54 5.54
N GLN A 37 -3.47 73.37 4.80
CA GLN A 37 -4.77 72.98 4.25
C GLN A 37 -4.67 71.95 3.13
N ASN A 38 -3.53 71.87 2.44
CA ASN A 38 -3.34 71.06 1.24
C ASN A 38 -2.63 69.71 1.48
N VAL A 39 -2.25 69.39 2.73
CA VAL A 39 -1.57 68.12 3.07
C VAL A 39 -2.55 66.94 3.23
N ALA A 40 -3.82 67.22 3.54
CA ALA A 40 -4.82 66.18 3.74
C ALA A 40 -5.37 65.66 2.39
N GLY A 41 -5.14 64.39 2.10
CA GLY A 41 -5.71 63.67 0.95
C GLY A 41 -6.81 62.68 1.35
N LYS A 42 -7.36 61.98 0.34
CA LYS A 42 -8.30 60.86 0.55
C LYS A 42 -7.69 59.75 1.41
N LYS A 43 -8.49 58.85 1.95
CA LYS A 43 -7.93 57.64 2.60
C LYS A 43 -7.18 56.82 1.56
N VAL A 44 -5.96 56.42 1.89
CA VAL A 44 -5.06 55.72 0.97
C VAL A 44 -5.60 54.34 0.53
N SER A 45 -6.44 53.73 1.37
CA SER A 45 -7.17 52.51 1.03
C SER A 45 -8.08 52.71 -0.20
N GLU A 46 -8.74 53.87 -0.31
CA GLU A 46 -9.77 54.16 -1.32
C GLU A 46 -9.19 54.66 -2.66
N CYS A 47 -7.90 54.95 -2.71
CA CYS A 47 -7.26 55.47 -3.92
C CYS A 47 -6.83 54.33 -4.86
N THR A 48 -6.75 54.61 -6.15
CA THR A 48 -6.06 53.75 -7.15
C THR A 48 -4.54 53.93 -7.07
N ILE A 49 -3.75 53.03 -7.69
CA ILE A 49 -2.29 53.18 -7.78
C ILE A 49 -1.94 54.52 -8.45
N GLN A 50 -2.65 54.90 -9.51
CA GLN A 50 -2.41 56.17 -10.22
C GLN A 50 -2.71 57.39 -9.34
N GLU A 51 -3.79 57.35 -8.55
CA GLU A 51 -4.11 58.43 -7.61
C GLU A 51 -3.07 58.53 -6.50
N LEU A 52 -2.60 57.40 -5.96
CA LEU A 52 -1.54 57.38 -4.95
C LEU A 52 -0.20 57.91 -5.49
N THR A 53 0.19 57.52 -6.70
CA THR A 53 1.41 58.04 -7.35
C THR A 53 1.31 59.56 -7.57
N ARG A 54 0.16 60.04 -8.03
CA ARG A 54 -0.07 61.49 -8.21
C ARG A 54 0.02 62.23 -6.90
N GLU A 55 -0.57 61.69 -5.84
CA GLU A 55 -0.53 62.32 -4.52
C GLU A 55 0.87 62.30 -3.91
N LEU A 56 1.62 61.20 -4.05
CA LEU A 56 3.01 61.11 -3.60
C LEU A 56 3.88 62.16 -4.29
N ASN A 57 3.76 62.34 -5.61
CA ASN A 57 4.49 63.38 -6.34
C ASN A 57 4.17 64.80 -5.82
N ASN A 58 2.92 65.06 -5.43
CA ASN A 58 2.53 66.33 -4.82
C ASN A 58 3.17 66.50 -3.44
N ILE A 59 3.16 65.46 -2.61
CA ILE A 59 3.82 65.46 -1.30
C ILE A 59 5.33 65.64 -1.42
N ASP A 60 5.99 65.01 -2.40
CA ASP A 60 7.42 65.22 -2.67
C ASP A 60 7.72 66.68 -3.06
N SER A 61 6.83 67.31 -3.84
CA SER A 61 6.93 68.75 -4.13
C SER A 61 6.81 69.60 -2.86
N LEU A 62 5.92 69.24 -1.93
CA LEU A 62 5.81 69.91 -0.63
C LEU A 62 7.04 69.70 0.26
N VAL A 63 7.68 68.53 0.20
CA VAL A 63 8.96 68.29 0.89
C VAL A 63 10.02 69.26 0.39
N CYS A 64 10.17 69.41 -0.94
CA CYS A 64 11.10 70.39 -1.52
C CYS A 64 10.74 71.83 -1.11
N ALA A 65 9.44 72.17 -1.04
CA ALA A 65 9.00 73.48 -0.59
C ALA A 65 9.38 73.73 0.88
N ILE A 66 9.17 72.75 1.78
CA ILE A 66 9.59 72.83 3.18
C ILE A 66 11.10 73.02 3.29
N GLU A 67 11.90 72.29 2.51
CA GLU A 67 13.35 72.46 2.51
C GLU A 67 13.76 73.88 2.12
N SER A 68 13.12 74.48 1.12
CA SER A 68 13.40 75.85 0.68
C SER A 68 13.01 76.92 1.71
N TYR A 69 11.91 76.71 2.46
CA TYR A 69 11.46 77.64 3.51
C TYR A 69 12.19 77.47 4.85
N LYS A 70 12.96 76.38 5.02
CA LYS A 70 13.73 76.10 6.24
C LYS A 70 14.73 77.20 6.59
N ALA A 71 15.36 77.78 5.56
CA ALA A 71 16.27 78.91 5.73
C ALA A 71 15.53 80.15 6.28
N LYS A 72 14.36 80.48 5.72
CA LYS A 72 13.52 81.60 6.18
C LYS A 72 13.04 81.40 7.62
N MET A 73 12.66 80.17 7.98
CA MET A 73 12.28 79.82 9.36
C MET A 73 13.46 79.98 10.34
N THR A 74 14.66 79.59 9.91
CA THR A 74 15.89 79.76 10.71
C THR A 74 16.24 81.24 10.90
N GLU A 75 16.09 82.04 9.84
CA GLU A 75 16.31 83.48 9.87
C GLU A 75 15.28 84.18 10.79
N LEU A 76 14.00 83.84 10.70
CA LEU A 76 12.97 84.35 11.60
C LEU A 76 13.31 84.05 13.06
N ASN A 77 13.69 82.80 13.37
CA ASN A 77 14.09 82.40 14.72
C ASN A 77 15.32 83.17 15.22
N PHE A 78 16.32 83.40 14.35
CA PHE A 78 17.48 84.24 14.67
C PHE A 78 17.09 85.70 14.97
N SER A 79 16.28 86.31 14.11
CA SER A 79 15.73 87.66 14.29
C SER A 79 14.93 87.78 15.60
N SER A 80 14.13 86.76 15.93
CA SER A 80 13.33 86.69 17.16
C SER A 80 14.22 86.68 18.40
N SER A 81 15.22 85.79 18.43
CA SER A 81 16.18 85.69 19.55
C SER A 81 16.97 86.98 19.73
N LYS A 82 17.44 87.58 18.62
CA LYS A 82 18.17 88.85 18.64
C LYS A 82 17.32 89.98 19.24
N LEU A 83 16.05 90.07 18.86
CA LEU A 83 15.11 91.07 19.41
C LEU A 83 14.89 90.85 20.92
N ILE A 84 14.69 89.60 21.34
CA ILE A 84 14.46 89.26 22.76
C ILE A 84 15.72 89.56 23.61
N GLU A 85 16.91 89.20 23.11
CA GLU A 85 18.18 89.42 23.82
C GLU A 85 18.54 90.91 23.92
N LYS A 86 18.37 91.65 22.82
CA LYS A 86 18.74 93.07 22.74
C LYS A 86 17.80 93.99 23.54
N TYR A 87 16.54 93.58 23.72
CA TYR A 87 15.49 94.38 24.36
C TYR A 87 14.92 93.70 25.61
N VAL A 88 15.80 93.18 26.49
CA VAL A 88 15.40 92.43 27.70
C VAL A 88 14.63 93.25 28.74
N GLU A 89 14.84 94.57 28.77
CA GLU A 89 14.12 95.50 29.67
C GLU A 89 12.75 95.91 29.13
N ASP A 90 12.40 95.49 27.91
CA ASP A 90 11.15 95.79 27.21
C ASP A 90 10.22 94.56 27.14
N ASP A 91 8.93 94.78 26.87
CA ASP A 91 7.96 93.68 26.69
C ASP A 91 8.17 92.99 25.33
N THR A 92 8.79 91.82 25.36
CA THR A 92 9.06 90.97 24.19
C THR A 92 8.16 89.72 24.13
N THR A 93 7.12 89.66 24.98
CA THR A 93 6.26 88.48 25.12
C THR A 93 5.54 88.09 23.82
N THR A 94 5.03 89.07 23.07
CA THR A 94 4.35 88.86 21.78
C THR A 94 5.26 88.19 20.75
N ILE A 95 6.51 88.66 20.61
CA ILE A 95 7.50 88.08 19.68
C ILE A 95 7.74 86.62 20.03
N SER A 96 7.91 86.31 21.33
CA SER A 96 8.12 84.94 21.80
C SER A 96 6.91 84.02 21.53
N GLN A 97 5.69 84.49 21.82
CA GLN A 97 4.46 83.74 21.61
C GLN A 97 4.20 83.45 20.12
N GLU A 98 4.35 84.45 19.26
CA GLU A 98 4.10 84.32 17.83
C GLU A 98 5.17 83.48 17.12
N THR A 99 6.44 83.65 17.52
CA THR A 99 7.54 82.77 17.06
C THR A 99 7.29 81.33 17.47
N SER A 100 6.85 81.10 18.70
CA SER A 100 6.50 79.77 19.20
C SER A 100 5.29 79.18 18.46
N SER A 101 4.26 79.99 18.16
CA SER A 101 3.10 79.61 17.35
C SER A 101 3.51 79.18 15.94
N LEU A 102 4.39 79.93 15.27
CA LEU A 102 4.90 79.57 13.95
C LEU A 102 5.78 78.32 13.98
N ASN A 103 6.64 78.16 14.99
CA ASN A 103 7.42 76.92 15.18
C ASN A 103 6.50 75.71 15.38
N ASN A 104 5.39 75.84 16.11
CA ASN A 104 4.41 74.77 16.27
C ASN A 104 3.72 74.43 14.93
N LYS A 105 3.31 75.44 14.15
CA LYS A 105 2.73 75.24 12.80
C LYS A 105 3.73 74.58 11.86
N TRP A 106 5.00 75.00 11.89
CA TRP A 106 6.10 74.44 11.10
C TRP A 106 6.33 72.97 11.42
N THR A 107 6.46 72.63 12.70
CA THR A 107 6.63 71.24 13.17
C THR A 107 5.44 70.39 12.76
N LYS A 108 4.21 70.89 12.97
CA LYS A 108 2.99 70.19 12.55
C LYS A 108 2.94 69.94 11.05
N LEU A 109 3.30 70.93 10.22
CA LEU A 109 3.35 70.77 8.77
C LEU A 109 4.38 69.71 8.37
N SER A 110 5.59 69.82 8.91
CA SER A 110 6.69 68.88 8.62
C SER A 110 6.33 67.45 9.03
N ASP A 111 5.73 67.27 10.21
CA ASP A 111 5.27 65.97 10.68
C ASP A 111 4.13 65.41 9.81
N ASN A 112 3.13 66.24 9.47
CA ASN A 112 2.03 65.82 8.60
C ASN A 112 2.50 65.38 7.22
N VAL A 113 3.40 66.15 6.58
CA VAL A 113 3.97 65.82 5.28
C VAL A 113 4.80 64.54 5.38
N ARG A 114 5.66 64.42 6.41
CA ARG A 114 6.46 63.21 6.64
C ARG A 114 5.60 61.96 6.82
N VAL A 115 4.59 62.02 7.69
CA VAL A 115 3.68 60.89 7.96
C VAL A 115 2.87 60.55 6.71
N ARG A 116 2.30 61.55 6.02
CA ARG A 116 1.50 61.32 4.81
C ARG A 116 2.35 60.68 3.71
N ARG A 117 3.57 61.17 3.49
CA ARG A 117 4.55 60.59 2.56
C ARG A 117 4.81 59.11 2.88
N ALA A 118 5.13 58.81 4.14
CA ALA A 118 5.42 57.44 4.57
C ALA A 118 4.23 56.49 4.35
N VAL A 119 3.00 56.94 4.61
CA VAL A 119 1.78 56.13 4.39
C VAL A 119 1.53 55.90 2.89
N LEU A 120 1.72 56.92 2.05
CA LEU A 120 1.59 56.82 0.59
C LEU A 120 2.65 55.86 0.01
N GLU A 121 3.90 56.01 0.42
CA GLU A 121 5.02 55.13 0.02
C GLU A 121 4.77 53.68 0.44
N ALA A 122 4.40 53.44 1.70
CA ALA A 122 4.12 52.10 2.20
C ALA A 122 2.96 51.43 1.47
N SER A 123 1.90 52.18 1.15
CA SER A 123 0.73 51.63 0.47
C SER A 123 0.96 51.39 -1.02
N LEU A 124 1.72 52.27 -1.69
CA LEU A 124 2.16 52.04 -3.07
C LEU A 124 3.06 50.81 -3.15
N ARG A 125 4.01 50.69 -2.22
CA ARG A 125 4.89 49.52 -2.12
C ARG A 125 4.07 48.24 -1.94
N GLY A 126 3.17 48.19 -0.95
CA GLY A 126 2.34 47.00 -0.71
C GLY A 126 1.48 46.60 -1.92
N ARG A 127 0.93 47.58 -2.66
CA ARG A 127 0.16 47.31 -3.89
C ARG A 127 1.05 46.78 -5.02
N ASN A 128 2.24 47.34 -5.18
CA ASN A 128 3.20 46.87 -6.19
C ASN A 128 3.71 45.47 -5.83
N ASP A 129 4.04 45.22 -4.57
CA ASP A 129 4.46 43.90 -4.07
C ASP A 129 3.36 42.86 -4.32
N PHE A 130 2.09 43.20 -4.08
CA PHE A 130 0.95 42.36 -4.44
C PHE A 130 0.86 42.09 -5.95
N GLN A 131 0.98 43.12 -6.81
CA GLN A 131 0.94 42.92 -8.27
C GLN A 131 2.07 42.00 -8.74
N THR A 132 3.29 42.20 -8.25
CA THR A 132 4.44 41.35 -8.57
C THR A 132 4.19 39.90 -8.13
N ALA A 133 3.76 39.69 -6.87
CA ALA A 133 3.47 38.35 -6.37
C ALA A 133 2.35 37.66 -7.16
N PHE A 134 1.33 38.41 -7.58
CA PHE A 134 0.26 37.89 -8.42
C PHE A 134 0.78 37.46 -9.80
N ASP A 135 1.57 38.32 -10.46
CA ASP A 135 2.11 38.03 -11.80
C ASP A 135 3.09 36.85 -11.76
N GLU A 136 3.92 36.75 -10.71
CA GLU A 136 4.81 35.61 -10.47
C GLU A 136 4.02 34.31 -10.26
N PHE A 137 2.96 34.35 -9.45
CA PHE A 137 2.09 33.20 -9.24
C PHE A 137 1.35 32.79 -10.52
N ASP A 138 0.86 33.76 -11.31
CA ASP A 138 0.17 33.49 -12.59
C ASP A 138 1.10 32.82 -13.61
N ALA A 139 2.35 33.29 -13.70
CA ALA A 139 3.38 32.67 -14.53
C ALA A 139 3.73 31.26 -14.05
N TRP A 140 3.87 31.07 -12.75
CA TRP A 140 4.10 29.75 -12.15
C TRP A 140 2.93 28.79 -12.43
N LEU A 141 1.69 29.24 -12.21
CA LEU A 141 0.48 28.44 -12.43
C LEU A 141 0.40 27.97 -13.88
N SER A 142 0.68 28.88 -14.84
CA SER A 142 0.70 28.56 -16.26
C SER A 142 1.70 27.44 -16.61
N LYS A 143 2.88 27.45 -15.97
CA LYS A 143 3.91 26.43 -16.17
C LYS A 143 3.48 25.07 -15.64
N VAL A 144 2.91 25.03 -14.42
CA VAL A 144 2.46 23.76 -13.82
C VAL A 144 1.23 23.20 -14.54
N GLU A 145 0.35 24.05 -15.04
CA GLU A 145 -0.77 23.65 -15.90
C GLU A 145 -0.30 22.95 -17.17
N GLU A 146 0.72 23.45 -17.86
CA GLU A 146 1.28 22.80 -19.06
C GLU A 146 1.82 21.40 -18.75
N LEU A 147 2.55 21.26 -17.63
CA LEU A 147 3.07 19.97 -17.16
C LEU A 147 1.94 19.01 -16.75
N SER A 148 0.92 19.51 -16.05
CA SER A 148 -0.25 18.73 -15.68
C SER A 148 -1.08 18.32 -16.88
N ASP A 149 -1.18 19.14 -17.92
CA ASP A 149 -1.90 18.82 -19.16
C ASP A 149 -1.18 17.72 -19.94
N LEU A 150 0.15 17.75 -19.98
CA LEU A 150 0.94 16.66 -20.52
C LEU A 150 0.68 15.36 -19.76
N LEU A 151 0.74 15.39 -18.43
CA LEU A 151 0.49 14.23 -17.58
C LEU A 151 -0.95 13.70 -17.73
N ASP A 152 -1.96 14.59 -17.78
CA ASP A 152 -3.36 14.21 -17.98
C ASP A 152 -3.55 13.50 -19.33
N ARG A 153 -2.96 14.04 -20.40
CA ARG A 153 -2.99 13.42 -21.73
C ARG A 153 -2.31 12.06 -21.74
N GLU A 154 -1.15 11.95 -21.13
CA GLU A 154 -0.37 10.71 -21.05
C GLU A 154 -1.11 9.62 -20.24
N THR A 155 -1.66 9.98 -19.08
CA THR A 155 -2.43 9.06 -18.23
C THR A 155 -3.82 8.72 -18.77
N THR A 156 -4.37 9.51 -19.69
CA THR A 156 -5.59 9.15 -20.43
C THR A 156 -5.34 8.02 -21.45
N ASN A 157 -4.10 7.80 -21.87
CA ASN A 157 -3.76 6.74 -22.80
C ASN A 157 -3.93 5.35 -22.16
N SER A 158 -5.03 4.67 -22.49
CA SER A 158 -5.40 3.38 -21.91
C SER A 158 -4.40 2.24 -22.14
N GLN A 159 -3.52 2.36 -23.13
CA GLN A 159 -2.49 1.34 -23.40
C GLN A 159 -1.21 1.64 -22.61
N LEU A 160 -0.69 2.87 -22.71
CA LEU A 160 0.56 3.24 -22.04
C LEU A 160 0.42 3.24 -20.51
N ILE A 161 -0.75 3.57 -19.95
CA ILE A 161 -0.94 3.54 -18.48
C ILE A 161 -0.81 2.13 -17.88
N LYS A 162 -1.01 1.08 -18.68
CA LYS A 162 -0.81 -0.30 -18.23
C LYS A 162 0.68 -0.65 -18.14
N ASP A 163 1.52 0.01 -18.93
CA ASP A 163 2.97 -0.15 -18.86
C ASP A 163 3.48 0.27 -17.48
N ALA A 164 4.11 -0.67 -16.79
CA ALA A 164 4.56 -0.44 -15.42
C ALA A 164 5.70 0.58 -15.31
N ALA A 165 6.54 0.71 -16.35
CA ALA A 165 7.64 1.67 -16.33
C ALA A 165 7.12 3.10 -16.51
N TYR A 166 6.29 3.33 -17.54
CA TYR A 166 5.68 4.63 -17.78
C TYR A 166 4.78 5.05 -16.62
N ARG A 167 3.91 4.14 -16.14
CA ARG A 167 3.05 4.42 -14.98
C ARG A 167 3.86 4.82 -13.75
N LYS A 168 4.98 4.15 -13.46
CA LYS A 168 5.84 4.50 -12.32
C LYS A 168 6.44 5.90 -12.48
N ASN A 169 6.95 6.24 -13.66
CA ASN A 169 7.45 7.58 -13.96
C ASN A 169 6.37 8.66 -13.77
N TRP A 170 5.15 8.39 -14.25
CA TRP A 170 4.02 9.30 -14.10
C TRP A 170 3.53 9.45 -12.67
N MET A 171 3.57 8.39 -11.85
CA MET A 171 3.28 8.50 -10.41
C MET A 171 4.31 9.39 -9.69
N GLU A 172 5.58 9.35 -10.09
CA GLU A 172 6.61 10.23 -9.55
C GLU A 172 6.37 11.69 -9.96
N LYS A 173 6.07 11.94 -11.24
CA LYS A 173 5.69 13.28 -11.74
C LYS A 173 4.45 13.83 -11.06
N GLU A 174 3.40 13.01 -10.91
CA GLU A 174 2.18 13.41 -10.21
C GLU A 174 2.47 13.83 -8.77
N LYS A 175 3.30 13.05 -8.08
CA LYS A 175 3.73 13.36 -6.71
C LYS A 175 4.53 14.66 -6.63
N ASP A 176 5.44 14.88 -7.57
CA ASP A 176 6.25 16.10 -7.61
C ASP A 176 5.38 17.34 -7.90
N TYR A 177 4.47 17.27 -8.87
CA TYR A 177 3.55 18.36 -9.20
C TYR A 177 2.56 18.63 -8.06
N ARG A 178 2.13 17.60 -7.33
CA ARG A 178 1.30 17.76 -6.14
C ARG A 178 2.05 18.44 -5.01
N ALA A 179 3.30 18.06 -4.76
CA ALA A 179 4.14 18.73 -3.77
C ALA A 179 4.37 20.21 -4.14
N GLU A 180 4.58 20.51 -5.42
CA GLU A 180 4.72 21.88 -5.91
C GLU A 180 3.42 22.69 -5.70
N LEU A 181 2.27 22.09 -5.98
CA LEU A 181 0.95 22.69 -5.75
C LEU A 181 0.70 22.97 -4.27
N GLU A 182 1.03 22.02 -3.39
CA GLU A 182 0.90 22.18 -1.93
C GLU A 182 1.80 23.30 -1.39
N ALA A 183 3.05 23.39 -1.87
CA ALA A 183 3.99 24.44 -1.48
C ALA A 183 3.52 25.85 -1.87
N HIS A 184 2.72 25.99 -2.92
CA HIS A 184 2.14 27.26 -3.37
C HIS A 184 0.74 27.53 -2.80
N GLY A 185 0.20 26.64 -1.97
CA GLY A 185 -1.13 26.79 -1.37
C GLY A 185 -1.26 28.05 -0.52
N ASP A 186 -0.29 28.30 0.36
CA ASP A 186 -0.28 29.49 1.22
C ASP A 186 -0.16 30.79 0.41
N ILE A 187 0.55 30.75 -0.72
CA ILE A 187 0.69 31.90 -1.62
C ILE A 187 -0.64 32.19 -2.30
N PHE A 188 -1.32 31.14 -2.80
CA PHE A 188 -2.66 31.27 -3.37
C PHE A 188 -3.64 31.89 -2.36
N ASP A 189 -3.68 31.37 -1.14
CA ASP A 189 -4.59 31.86 -0.09
C ASP A 189 -4.30 33.32 0.29
N SER A 190 -3.01 33.67 0.43
CA SER A 190 -2.57 35.05 0.68
C SER A 190 -2.93 36.01 -0.45
N LEU A 191 -2.77 35.60 -1.71
CA LEU A 191 -3.16 36.41 -2.87
C LEU A 191 -4.68 36.61 -2.93
N GLN A 192 -5.45 35.56 -2.63
CA GLN A 192 -6.91 35.63 -2.57
C GLN A 192 -7.39 36.56 -1.44
N GLU A 193 -6.80 36.47 -0.25
CA GLU A 193 -7.12 37.34 0.89
C GLU A 193 -6.76 38.81 0.63
N ASN A 194 -5.51 39.07 0.24
CA ASN A 194 -5.05 40.42 -0.07
C ASN A 194 -5.82 41.03 -1.25
N GLY A 195 -6.13 40.23 -2.27
CA GLY A 195 -6.93 40.65 -3.41
C GLY A 195 -8.35 41.06 -3.01
N ARG A 196 -9.02 40.29 -2.16
CA ARG A 196 -10.35 40.64 -1.61
C ARG A 196 -10.31 41.93 -0.80
N HIS A 197 -9.31 42.10 0.07
CA HIS A 197 -9.16 43.34 0.82
C HIS A 197 -8.91 44.56 -0.07
N LEU A 198 -8.14 44.41 -1.15
CA LEU A 198 -7.97 45.50 -2.13
C LEU A 198 -9.31 45.83 -2.82
N ILE A 199 -10.09 44.83 -3.21
CA ILE A 199 -11.42 45.02 -3.84
C ILE A 199 -12.39 45.75 -2.91
N GLU A 200 -12.44 45.40 -1.63
CA GLU A 200 -13.32 46.04 -0.64
C GLU A 200 -13.13 47.56 -0.57
N ASN A 201 -11.89 48.02 -0.78
CA ASN A 201 -11.54 49.42 -0.70
C ASN A 201 -11.65 50.18 -2.04
N LEU A 202 -11.84 49.49 -3.17
CA LEU A 202 -12.00 50.12 -4.48
C LEU A 202 -13.47 50.53 -4.73
N ASP A 203 -13.65 51.59 -5.51
CA ASP A 203 -14.98 52.06 -5.96
C ASP A 203 -15.77 50.91 -6.61
N GLU A 204 -17.01 50.70 -6.13
CA GLU A 204 -17.90 49.63 -6.57
C GLU A 204 -18.16 49.66 -8.07
N LYS A 205 -18.18 50.86 -8.67
CA LYS A 205 -18.39 51.07 -10.11
C LYS A 205 -17.10 51.31 -10.89
N GLY A 206 -15.95 51.20 -10.22
CA GLY A 206 -14.64 51.42 -10.81
C GLY A 206 -14.21 50.27 -11.73
N GLN A 207 -13.64 50.61 -12.88
CA GLN A 207 -13.10 49.61 -13.82
C GLN A 207 -11.98 48.75 -13.18
N ASP A 208 -11.17 49.34 -12.29
CA ASP A 208 -10.08 48.64 -11.61
C ASP A 208 -10.58 47.56 -10.66
N ARG A 209 -11.73 47.77 -10.01
CA ARG A 209 -12.38 46.77 -9.16
C ARG A 209 -12.81 45.56 -9.99
N SER A 210 -13.51 45.79 -11.11
CA SER A 210 -13.94 44.71 -12.02
C SER A 210 -12.76 43.88 -12.51
N LYS A 211 -11.69 44.55 -12.98
CA LYS A 211 -10.48 43.85 -13.45
C LYS A 211 -9.85 42.98 -12.36
N MET A 212 -9.76 43.47 -11.13
CA MET A 212 -9.22 42.69 -10.02
C MET A 212 -10.09 41.48 -9.68
N VAL A 213 -11.42 41.66 -9.66
CA VAL A 213 -12.38 40.55 -9.46
C VAL A 213 -12.19 39.47 -10.52
N ASP A 214 -12.12 39.87 -11.79
CA ASP A 214 -11.96 38.93 -12.92
C ASP A 214 -10.63 38.17 -12.82
N ARG A 215 -9.54 38.85 -12.44
CA ARG A 215 -8.22 38.23 -12.25
C ARG A 215 -8.21 37.20 -11.12
N LEU A 216 -8.75 37.54 -9.95
CA LEU A 216 -8.81 36.61 -8.82
C LEU A 216 -9.68 35.39 -9.15
N LYS A 217 -10.80 35.61 -9.85
CA LYS A 217 -11.68 34.54 -10.31
C LYS A 217 -10.98 33.63 -11.31
N ASN A 218 -10.22 34.18 -12.26
CA ASN A 218 -9.48 33.39 -13.24
C ASN A 218 -8.45 32.46 -12.57
N ILE A 219 -7.69 32.98 -11.61
CA ILE A 219 -6.71 32.16 -10.88
C ILE A 219 -7.40 31.11 -10.00
N ASP A 220 -8.52 31.43 -9.36
CA ASP A 220 -9.32 30.48 -8.58
C ASP A 220 -9.83 29.31 -9.46
N GLU A 221 -10.45 29.63 -10.60
CA GLU A 221 -10.95 28.62 -11.55
C GLU A 221 -9.82 27.70 -12.05
N ARG A 222 -8.68 28.29 -12.41
CA ARG A 222 -7.49 27.57 -12.87
C ARG A 222 -6.86 26.69 -11.79
N TRP A 223 -6.75 27.21 -10.57
CA TRP A 223 -6.25 26.48 -9.42
C TRP A 223 -7.10 25.24 -9.10
N VAL A 224 -8.44 25.41 -9.11
CA VAL A 224 -9.38 24.30 -8.92
C VAL A 224 -9.27 23.27 -10.04
N GLU A 225 -9.17 23.72 -11.30
CA GLU A 225 -9.04 22.83 -12.45
C GLU A 225 -7.72 22.05 -12.44
N LEU A 226 -6.61 22.69 -12.08
CA LEU A 226 -5.31 22.03 -11.92
C LEU A 226 -5.38 20.93 -10.86
N ARG A 227 -5.96 21.22 -9.68
CA ARG A 227 -6.20 20.21 -8.63
C ARG A 227 -7.02 19.04 -9.15
N ARG A 228 -8.12 19.34 -9.86
CA ARG A 228 -9.01 18.32 -10.43
C ARG A 228 -8.28 17.42 -11.43
N LYS A 229 -7.44 17.98 -12.31
CA LYS A 229 -6.63 17.21 -13.27
C LYS A 229 -5.63 16.30 -12.58
N LEU A 230 -4.87 16.83 -11.61
CA LEU A 230 -3.92 16.03 -10.83
C LEU A 230 -4.61 14.90 -10.06
N ASP A 231 -5.75 15.16 -9.43
CA ASP A 231 -6.53 14.12 -8.75
C ASP A 231 -7.05 13.05 -9.72
N GLY A 232 -7.53 13.46 -10.92
CA GLY A 232 -7.96 12.53 -11.96
C GLY A 232 -6.82 11.68 -12.52
N ALA A 233 -5.64 12.27 -12.74
CA ALA A 233 -4.44 11.55 -13.13
C ALA A 233 -4.04 10.53 -12.06
N ARG A 234 -4.00 10.95 -10.79
CA ARG A 234 -3.70 10.08 -9.65
C ARG A 234 -4.63 8.88 -9.55
N GLN A 235 -5.94 9.10 -9.61
CA GLN A 235 -6.92 8.01 -9.53
C GLN A 235 -6.73 6.97 -10.65
N ARG A 236 -6.45 7.42 -11.88
CA ARG A 236 -6.16 6.51 -13.00
C ARG A 236 -4.87 5.73 -12.78
N LEU A 237 -3.83 6.40 -12.30
CA LEU A 237 -2.53 5.78 -12.00
C LEU A 237 -2.65 4.74 -10.89
N GLU A 238 -3.33 5.07 -9.78
CA GLU A 238 -3.58 4.16 -8.66
C GLU A 238 -4.41 2.94 -9.10
N ALA A 239 -5.50 3.15 -9.86
CA ALA A 239 -6.32 2.04 -10.37
C ALA A 239 -5.53 1.10 -11.30
N ALA A 240 -4.69 1.65 -12.19
CA ALA A 240 -3.83 0.84 -13.06
C ALA A 240 -2.72 0.13 -12.27
N GLN A 241 -2.21 0.76 -11.21
CA GLN A 241 -1.22 0.17 -10.31
C GLN A 241 -1.80 -1.00 -9.52
N GLU A 242 -3.02 -0.87 -8.98
CA GLU A 242 -3.72 -1.96 -8.29
C GLU A 242 -3.94 -3.17 -9.20
N GLN A 243 -4.35 -2.94 -10.46
CA GLN A 243 -4.50 -4.00 -11.45
C GLN A 243 -3.18 -4.73 -11.74
N TRP A 244 -2.09 -3.96 -11.82
CA TRP A 244 -0.75 -4.49 -12.04
C TRP A 244 -0.27 -5.32 -10.83
N GLU A 245 -0.43 -4.79 -9.62
CA GLU A 245 -0.05 -5.48 -8.38
C GLU A 245 -0.82 -6.78 -8.20
N ARG A 246 -2.13 -6.76 -8.48
CA ARG A 246 -2.96 -7.98 -8.50
C ARG A 246 -2.44 -9.01 -9.49
N LEU A 247 -2.12 -8.59 -10.72
CA LEU A 247 -1.58 -9.49 -11.74
C LEU A 247 -0.26 -10.13 -11.29
N THR A 248 0.71 -9.31 -10.87
CA THR A 248 2.04 -9.81 -10.46
C THR A 248 1.99 -10.62 -9.17
N GLY A 249 1.11 -10.25 -8.23
CA GLY A 249 0.88 -10.99 -7.00
C GLY A 249 0.28 -12.37 -7.29
N GLN A 250 -0.75 -12.44 -8.14
CA GLN A 250 -1.35 -13.71 -8.54
C GLN A 250 -0.38 -14.63 -9.29
N LEU A 251 0.45 -14.08 -10.19
CA LEU A 251 1.47 -14.87 -10.90
C LEU A 251 2.48 -15.49 -9.93
N ASN A 252 2.98 -14.70 -8.97
CA ASN A 252 3.91 -15.17 -7.96
C ASN A 252 3.25 -16.20 -7.02
N ASP A 253 2.05 -15.91 -6.52
CA ASP A 253 1.31 -16.79 -5.61
C ASP A 253 1.01 -18.15 -6.25
N LEU A 254 0.62 -18.16 -7.53
CA LEU A 254 0.39 -19.40 -8.28
C LEU A 254 1.69 -20.17 -8.50
N SER A 255 2.77 -19.48 -8.86
CA SER A 255 4.09 -20.10 -9.07
C SER A 255 4.59 -20.77 -7.80
N THR A 256 4.58 -20.05 -6.68
CA THR A 256 4.97 -20.59 -5.36
C THR A 256 4.05 -21.73 -4.93
N TRP A 257 2.74 -21.58 -5.10
CA TRP A 257 1.79 -22.64 -4.72
C TRP A 257 2.00 -23.92 -5.53
N VAL A 258 2.21 -23.83 -6.85
CA VAL A 258 2.51 -25.01 -7.68
C VAL A 258 3.79 -25.70 -7.23
N GLU A 259 4.85 -24.93 -6.94
CA GLU A 259 6.13 -25.49 -6.46
C GLU A 259 5.97 -26.18 -5.11
N GLU A 260 5.35 -25.52 -4.13
CA GLU A 260 5.11 -26.06 -2.80
C GLU A 260 4.25 -27.34 -2.84
N LYS A 261 3.19 -27.36 -3.65
CA LYS A 261 2.31 -28.52 -3.75
C LYS A 261 2.96 -29.67 -4.50
N SER A 262 3.74 -29.38 -5.54
CA SER A 262 4.56 -30.38 -6.22
C SER A 262 5.53 -31.04 -5.25
N GLU A 263 6.20 -30.26 -4.41
CA GLU A 263 7.10 -30.78 -3.38
C GLU A 263 6.35 -31.62 -2.34
N LYS A 264 5.18 -31.16 -1.87
CA LYS A 264 4.36 -31.92 -0.92
C LYS A 264 3.92 -33.27 -1.47
N ILE A 265 3.54 -33.36 -2.75
CA ILE A 265 3.24 -34.66 -3.39
C ILE A 265 4.49 -35.56 -3.38
N LEU A 266 5.66 -35.01 -3.73
CA LEU A 266 6.93 -35.75 -3.68
C LEU A 266 7.34 -36.18 -2.27
N GLN A 267 6.89 -35.49 -1.22
CA GLN A 267 7.13 -35.84 0.19
C GLN A 267 6.19 -36.94 0.70
N GLN A 268 5.02 -37.16 0.06
CA GLN A 268 4.09 -38.24 0.42
C GLN A 268 4.59 -39.66 0.06
N ARG A 269 5.85 -39.80 -0.39
CA ARG A 269 6.46 -41.01 -0.97
C ARG A 269 6.03 -42.32 -0.28
N ASP A 270 5.91 -43.33 -1.14
CA ASP A 270 5.47 -44.70 -0.89
C ASP A 270 3.99 -44.79 -0.47
N ALA A 271 3.13 -45.13 -1.44
CA ALA A 271 1.75 -45.47 -1.15
C ALA A 271 1.70 -46.84 -0.45
N GLY A 272 1.16 -46.89 0.76
CA GLY A 272 1.12 -48.12 1.56
C GLY A 272 1.30 -47.90 3.06
N GLY A 273 2.00 -48.80 3.72
CA GLY A 273 2.11 -48.90 5.17
C GLY A 273 0.94 -49.67 5.76
N ASP A 274 0.11 -48.99 6.54
CA ASP A 274 -1.12 -49.53 7.11
C ASP A 274 -2.36 -48.82 6.52
N LEU A 275 -3.54 -49.40 6.73
CA LEU A 275 -4.78 -48.82 6.24
C LEU A 275 -5.02 -47.39 6.79
N THR A 276 -4.48 -47.07 7.96
CA THR A 276 -4.57 -45.72 8.55
C THR A 276 -3.73 -44.71 7.77
N HIS A 277 -2.50 -45.05 7.41
CA HIS A 277 -1.61 -44.22 6.61
C HIS A 277 -2.21 -43.94 5.23
N VAL A 278 -2.68 -44.99 4.55
CA VAL A 278 -3.31 -44.83 3.22
C VAL A 278 -4.57 -43.96 3.31
N LYS A 279 -5.38 -44.07 4.36
CA LYS A 279 -6.52 -43.16 4.59
C LYS A 279 -6.09 -41.70 4.76
N ARG A 280 -4.94 -41.43 5.39
CA ARG A 280 -4.38 -40.06 5.47
C ARG A 280 -3.94 -39.56 4.11
N GLN A 281 -3.31 -40.41 3.29
CA GLN A 281 -2.94 -40.07 1.91
C GLN A 281 -4.19 -39.75 1.06
N ILE A 282 -5.28 -40.52 1.20
CA ILE A 282 -6.57 -40.21 0.55
C ILE A 282 -7.10 -38.83 0.99
N SER A 283 -7.09 -38.55 2.30
CA SER A 283 -7.51 -37.25 2.82
C SER A 283 -6.66 -36.10 2.27
N PHE A 284 -5.34 -36.32 2.10
CA PHE A 284 -4.45 -35.34 1.47
C PHE A 284 -4.84 -35.10 0.00
N CYS A 285 -5.09 -36.15 -0.79
CA CYS A 285 -5.53 -36.02 -2.18
C CYS A 285 -6.87 -35.26 -2.29
N GLN A 286 -7.81 -35.51 -1.39
CA GLN A 286 -9.09 -34.79 -1.34
C GLN A 286 -8.89 -33.30 -1.08
N THR A 287 -8.11 -32.93 -0.06
CA THR A 287 -7.79 -31.52 0.21
C THR A 287 -7.05 -30.88 -0.96
N LEU A 288 -6.08 -31.58 -1.56
CA LEU A 288 -5.35 -31.08 -2.72
C LEU A 288 -6.28 -30.80 -3.90
N ARG A 289 -7.24 -31.68 -4.17
CA ARG A 289 -8.24 -31.50 -5.23
C ARG A 289 -9.11 -30.25 -4.99
N GLU A 290 -9.62 -30.07 -3.77
CA GLU A 290 -10.40 -28.88 -3.40
C GLU A 290 -9.59 -27.59 -3.60
N GLU A 291 -8.30 -27.60 -3.25
CA GLU A 291 -7.42 -26.46 -3.49
C GLU A 291 -7.14 -26.22 -4.99
N ILE A 292 -6.96 -27.28 -5.78
CA ILE A 292 -6.84 -27.20 -7.24
C ILE A 292 -8.08 -26.54 -7.84
N ASP A 293 -9.27 -26.98 -7.43
CA ASP A 293 -10.54 -26.44 -7.93
C ASP A 293 -10.69 -24.94 -7.60
N GLN A 294 -10.16 -24.48 -6.47
CA GLN A 294 -10.12 -23.06 -6.11
C GLN A 294 -9.07 -22.27 -6.92
N LYS A 295 -7.91 -22.86 -7.21
CA LYS A 295 -6.80 -22.19 -7.91
C LYS A 295 -6.95 -22.18 -9.43
N ALA A 296 -7.64 -23.17 -10.01
CA ALA A 296 -7.88 -23.27 -11.45
C ALA A 296 -8.49 -22.01 -12.09
N PRO A 297 -9.61 -21.43 -11.58
CA PRO A 297 -10.16 -20.21 -12.17
C PRO A 297 -9.22 -19.01 -12.03
N ILE A 298 -8.45 -18.94 -10.93
CA ILE A 298 -7.47 -17.87 -10.71
C ILE A 298 -6.33 -17.99 -11.73
N PHE A 299 -5.83 -19.21 -12.00
CA PHE A 299 -4.84 -19.45 -13.04
C PHE A 299 -5.35 -19.03 -14.42
N GLU A 300 -6.56 -19.43 -14.81
CA GLU A 300 -7.14 -19.07 -16.10
C GLU A 300 -7.30 -17.55 -16.27
N GLU A 301 -7.82 -16.86 -15.25
CA GLU A 301 -7.99 -15.41 -15.26
C GLU A 301 -6.62 -14.70 -15.33
N THR A 302 -5.68 -15.09 -14.47
CA THR A 302 -4.34 -14.49 -14.38
C THR A 302 -3.59 -14.67 -15.69
N ASN A 303 -3.61 -15.88 -16.28
CA ASN A 303 -2.97 -16.17 -17.55
C ASN A 303 -3.59 -15.35 -18.70
N LYS A 304 -4.92 -15.20 -18.72
CA LYS A 304 -5.61 -14.36 -19.70
C LYS A 304 -5.22 -12.89 -19.57
N LEU A 305 -5.19 -12.36 -18.34
CA LEU A 305 -4.78 -10.98 -18.07
C LEU A 305 -3.32 -10.74 -18.45
N ALA A 306 -2.42 -11.64 -18.08
CA ALA A 306 -1.01 -11.54 -18.39
C ALA A 306 -0.76 -11.58 -19.91
N ARG A 307 -1.42 -12.47 -20.64
CA ARG A 307 -1.33 -12.52 -22.11
C ARG A 307 -1.88 -11.26 -22.76
N SER A 308 -3.00 -10.73 -22.26
CA SER A 308 -3.52 -9.44 -22.73
C SER A 308 -2.54 -8.31 -22.50
N PHE A 309 -1.86 -8.28 -21.34
CA PHE A 309 -0.83 -7.29 -21.04
C PHE A 309 0.36 -7.41 -22.02
N LEU A 310 0.87 -8.63 -22.24
CA LEU A 310 2.01 -8.87 -23.13
C LEU A 310 1.70 -8.53 -24.60
N ILE A 311 0.48 -8.78 -25.07
CA ILE A 311 0.05 -8.39 -26.43
C ILE A 311 0.06 -6.86 -26.58
N GLN A 312 -0.37 -6.13 -25.55
CA GLN A 312 -0.45 -4.67 -25.59
C GLN A 312 0.93 -4.00 -25.56
N GLN A 313 1.94 -4.66 -25.00
CA GLN A 313 3.30 -4.14 -24.82
C GLN A 313 4.17 -4.17 -26.09
N ASP A 314 3.74 -4.84 -27.17
CA ASP A 314 4.50 -5.03 -28.44
C ASP A 314 6.02 -5.20 -28.23
N ILE A 315 6.39 -6.28 -27.54
CA ILE A 315 7.77 -6.56 -27.09
C ILE A 315 8.77 -6.49 -28.26
N ARG A 316 8.39 -6.90 -29.47
CA ARG A 316 9.28 -6.89 -30.65
C ARG A 316 9.63 -5.46 -31.07
N SER A 317 8.65 -4.57 -31.03
CA SER A 317 8.86 -3.16 -31.31
C SER A 317 9.81 -2.55 -30.26
N LEU A 318 9.59 -2.86 -28.97
CA LEU A 318 10.48 -2.44 -27.89
C LEU A 318 11.91 -2.98 -28.04
N GLU A 319 12.09 -4.26 -28.37
CA GLU A 319 13.41 -4.87 -28.63
C GLU A 319 14.15 -4.17 -29.78
N THR A 320 13.43 -3.87 -30.87
CA THR A 320 14.00 -3.15 -32.02
C THR A 320 14.40 -1.74 -31.65
N ALA A 321 13.56 -1.03 -30.86
CA ALA A 321 13.87 0.31 -30.39
C ALA A 321 15.10 0.30 -29.47
N VAL A 322 15.13 -0.59 -28.47
CA VAL A 322 16.24 -0.71 -27.50
C VAL A 322 17.56 -1.10 -28.18
N SER A 323 17.51 -1.95 -29.21
CA SER A 323 18.72 -2.36 -29.97
C SER A 323 19.35 -1.22 -30.77
N ARG A 324 18.59 -0.17 -31.10
CA ARG A 324 19.08 1.02 -31.81
C ARG A 324 19.63 2.10 -30.87
N MET A 325 19.43 1.95 -29.56
CA MET A 325 19.86 2.93 -28.55
C MET A 325 21.37 2.83 -28.30
N PRO A 326 22.02 3.94 -27.88
CA PRO A 326 23.41 3.92 -27.42
C PRO A 326 23.62 2.94 -26.24
N SER A 327 24.78 2.29 -26.21
CA SER A 327 25.19 1.43 -25.08
C SER A 327 25.49 2.24 -23.81
N ASP A 328 25.91 3.49 -23.98
CA ASP A 328 26.22 4.41 -22.89
C ASP A 328 24.92 4.96 -22.28
N GLU A 329 24.58 4.52 -21.07
CA GLU A 329 23.35 4.91 -20.39
C GLU A 329 23.30 6.40 -20.05
N SER A 330 24.44 7.08 -19.93
CA SER A 330 24.50 8.52 -19.62
C SER A 330 23.98 9.42 -20.74
N LYS A 331 23.84 8.88 -21.95
CA LYS A 331 23.37 9.61 -23.15
C LYS A 331 21.90 9.36 -23.46
N LEU A 332 21.23 8.51 -22.69
CA LEU A 332 19.85 8.14 -22.94
C LEU A 332 18.91 9.24 -22.44
N THR A 333 17.90 9.51 -23.24
CA THR A 333 16.76 10.31 -22.84
C THR A 333 15.91 9.56 -21.80
N GLU A 334 15.11 10.29 -21.02
CA GLU A 334 14.20 9.72 -20.03
C GLU A 334 13.24 8.69 -20.65
N ASP A 335 12.74 8.95 -21.86
CA ASP A 335 11.89 8.03 -22.61
C ASP A 335 12.64 6.75 -23.03
N GLU A 336 13.90 6.84 -23.46
CA GLU A 336 14.71 5.66 -23.79
C GLU A 336 15.02 4.79 -22.56
N ILE A 337 15.29 5.42 -21.41
CA ILE A 337 15.46 4.70 -20.14
C ILE A 337 14.16 3.98 -19.77
N THR A 338 13.02 4.66 -19.89
CA THR A 338 11.70 4.10 -19.57
C THR A 338 11.37 2.91 -20.49
N LYS A 339 11.66 3.01 -21.80
CA LYS A 339 11.53 1.89 -22.76
C LYS A 339 12.40 0.69 -22.40
N LYS A 340 13.64 0.90 -21.97
CA LYS A 340 14.52 -0.20 -21.50
C LYS A 340 13.93 -0.91 -20.27
N ILE A 341 13.38 -0.16 -19.32
CA ILE A 341 12.75 -0.73 -18.11
C ILE A 341 11.46 -1.49 -18.49
N SER A 342 10.61 -0.90 -19.33
CA SER A 342 9.40 -1.52 -19.87
C SER A 342 9.71 -2.87 -20.52
N LEU A 343 10.71 -2.93 -21.40
CA LEU A 343 11.14 -4.17 -22.04
C LEU A 343 11.55 -5.25 -21.02
N ARG A 344 12.35 -4.89 -20.01
CA ARG A 344 12.78 -5.85 -18.97
C ARG A 344 11.58 -6.39 -18.18
N ILE A 345 10.62 -5.53 -17.83
CA ILE A 345 9.40 -5.93 -17.11
C ILE A 345 8.57 -6.88 -17.99
N ALA A 346 8.35 -6.53 -19.26
CA ALA A 346 7.59 -7.36 -20.18
C ALA A 346 8.25 -8.73 -20.40
N GLN A 347 9.58 -8.78 -20.53
CA GLN A 347 10.33 -10.05 -20.63
C GLN A 347 10.21 -10.90 -19.36
N ARG A 348 10.26 -10.29 -18.17
CA ARG A 348 10.09 -11.00 -16.90
C ARG A 348 8.69 -11.60 -16.78
N VAL A 349 7.64 -10.81 -17.01
CA VAL A 349 6.25 -11.30 -16.99
C VAL A 349 6.05 -12.41 -18.02
N LYS A 350 6.63 -12.25 -19.21
CA LYS A 350 6.57 -13.29 -20.24
C LYS A 350 7.18 -14.61 -19.75
N LEU A 351 8.39 -14.56 -19.17
CA LEU A 351 9.06 -15.75 -18.65
C LEU A 351 8.23 -16.43 -17.55
N GLU A 352 7.67 -15.65 -16.62
CA GLU A 352 6.87 -16.17 -15.52
C GLU A 352 5.56 -16.82 -16.00
N VAL A 353 4.87 -16.18 -16.95
CA VAL A 353 3.65 -16.71 -17.56
C VAL A 353 3.94 -17.98 -18.36
N ASP A 354 5.01 -18.00 -19.14
CA ASP A 354 5.40 -19.16 -19.94
C ASP A 354 5.76 -20.34 -19.02
N LEU A 355 6.54 -20.09 -17.97
CA LEU A 355 6.89 -21.09 -16.95
C LEU A 355 5.66 -21.64 -16.23
N LEU A 356 4.75 -20.76 -15.81
CA LEU A 356 3.53 -21.18 -15.12
C LEU A 356 2.59 -21.96 -16.06
N THR A 357 2.53 -21.58 -17.34
CA THR A 357 1.76 -22.30 -18.37
C THR A 357 2.31 -23.71 -18.61
N GLU A 358 3.61 -23.92 -18.45
CA GLU A 358 4.25 -25.24 -18.54
C GLU A 358 4.09 -26.05 -17.24
N LYS A 359 4.38 -25.47 -16.08
CA LYS A 359 4.35 -26.16 -14.79
C LYS A 359 2.94 -26.54 -14.33
N TRP A 360 1.93 -25.73 -14.62
CA TRP A 360 0.55 -25.98 -14.19
C TRP A 360 0.00 -27.35 -14.67
N PRO A 361 0.00 -27.67 -15.98
CA PRO A 361 -0.46 -28.97 -16.45
C PRO A 361 0.42 -30.14 -15.98
N GLU A 362 1.74 -29.95 -15.87
CA GLU A 362 2.65 -30.97 -15.32
C GLU A 362 2.31 -31.32 -13.87
N PHE A 363 2.03 -30.30 -13.06
CA PHE A 363 1.59 -30.45 -11.69
C PHE A 363 0.24 -31.18 -11.61
N LEU A 364 -0.74 -30.81 -12.45
CA LEU A 364 -2.04 -31.49 -12.50
C LEU A 364 -1.87 -32.97 -12.86
N ASP A 365 -1.06 -33.29 -13.87
CA ASP A 365 -0.79 -34.68 -14.26
C ASP A 365 -0.08 -35.45 -13.12
N HIS A 366 0.85 -34.82 -12.41
CA HIS A 366 1.48 -35.42 -11.23
C HIS A 366 0.47 -35.69 -10.10
N ALA A 367 -0.40 -34.72 -9.79
CA ALA A 367 -1.43 -34.84 -8.76
C ALA A 367 -2.43 -35.96 -9.09
N HIS A 368 -2.92 -36.02 -10.33
CA HIS A 368 -3.84 -37.07 -10.78
C HIS A 368 -3.18 -38.45 -10.79
N ARG A 369 -1.92 -38.56 -11.22
CA ARG A 369 -1.17 -39.83 -11.15
C ARG A 369 -1.00 -40.29 -9.71
N TRP A 370 -0.64 -39.38 -8.81
CA TRP A 370 -0.49 -39.69 -7.38
C TRP A 370 -1.81 -40.16 -6.77
N GLU A 371 -2.90 -39.45 -7.03
CA GLU A 371 -4.23 -39.84 -6.57
C GLU A 371 -4.61 -41.26 -7.03
N ARG A 372 -4.36 -41.58 -8.31
CA ARG A 372 -4.61 -42.94 -8.84
C ARG A 372 -3.80 -44.01 -8.11
N ILE A 373 -2.54 -43.71 -7.75
CA ILE A 373 -1.68 -44.62 -6.99
C ILE A 373 -2.24 -44.84 -5.59
N VAL A 374 -2.64 -43.77 -4.90
CA VAL A 374 -3.21 -43.83 -3.54
C VAL A 374 -4.55 -44.57 -3.54
N ASP A 375 -5.43 -44.32 -4.51
CA ASP A 375 -6.71 -45.01 -4.66
C ASP A 375 -6.51 -46.53 -4.88
N ASN A 376 -5.57 -46.91 -5.74
CA ASN A 376 -5.24 -48.32 -5.95
C ASN A 376 -4.68 -48.96 -4.66
N ALA A 377 -3.78 -48.26 -3.97
CA ALA A 377 -3.23 -48.73 -2.69
C ALA A 377 -4.32 -48.89 -1.64
N PHE A 378 -5.27 -47.96 -1.55
CA PHE A 378 -6.39 -48.02 -0.62
C PHE A 378 -7.29 -49.23 -0.90
N MET A 379 -7.66 -49.44 -2.16
CA MET A 379 -8.51 -50.56 -2.58
C MET A 379 -7.85 -51.90 -2.23
N LYS A 380 -6.57 -52.07 -2.57
CA LYS A 380 -5.82 -53.31 -2.31
C LYS A 380 -5.55 -53.53 -0.82
N MET A 381 -5.14 -52.49 -0.09
CA MET A 381 -4.90 -52.58 1.35
C MET A 381 -6.19 -52.86 2.12
N SER A 382 -7.32 -52.29 1.71
CA SER A 382 -8.62 -52.58 2.31
C SER A 382 -9.06 -54.02 2.04
N GLN A 383 -8.78 -54.59 0.87
CA GLN A 383 -9.05 -56.00 0.58
C GLN A 383 -8.19 -56.91 1.46
N PHE A 384 -6.90 -56.61 1.60
CA PHE A 384 -6.00 -57.37 2.47
C PHE A 384 -6.37 -57.29 3.95
N ASP A 385 -6.76 -56.11 4.45
CA ASP A 385 -7.26 -55.96 5.82
C ASP A 385 -8.55 -56.78 6.05
N GLN A 386 -9.42 -56.89 5.05
CA GLN A 386 -10.61 -57.74 5.11
C GLN A 386 -10.26 -59.24 5.13
N THR A 387 -9.32 -59.70 4.30
CA THR A 387 -8.90 -61.10 4.31
C THR A 387 -8.18 -61.47 5.61
N LEU A 388 -7.34 -60.58 6.14
CA LEU A 388 -6.71 -60.74 7.46
C LEU A 388 -7.75 -60.91 8.57
N LYS A 389 -8.75 -60.03 8.62
CA LYS A 389 -9.83 -60.09 9.63
C LYS A 389 -10.69 -61.36 9.49
N ALA A 390 -11.03 -61.75 8.26
CA ALA A 390 -11.79 -62.97 8.01
C ALA A 390 -11.00 -64.22 8.46
N CYS A 391 -9.72 -64.31 8.10
CA CYS A 391 -8.85 -65.40 8.49
C CYS A 391 -8.66 -65.48 10.01
N ASP A 392 -8.43 -64.34 10.68
CA ASP A 392 -8.33 -64.29 12.15
C ASP A 392 -9.62 -64.73 12.85
N GLN A 393 -10.78 -64.34 12.33
CA GLN A 393 -12.07 -64.77 12.87
C GLN A 393 -12.29 -66.27 12.73
N GLU A 394 -12.01 -66.84 11.55
CA GLU A 394 -12.14 -68.29 11.33
C GLU A 394 -11.14 -69.09 12.16
N LEU A 395 -9.88 -68.65 12.24
CA LEU A 395 -8.86 -69.23 13.13
C LEU A 395 -9.31 -69.20 14.58
N SER A 396 -9.82 -68.06 15.06
CA SER A 396 -10.26 -67.91 16.44
C SER A 396 -11.46 -68.80 16.78
N LYS A 397 -12.41 -68.96 15.84
CA LYS A 397 -13.54 -69.92 15.98
C LYS A 397 -13.04 -71.35 16.08
N ALA A 398 -12.13 -71.76 15.19
CA ALA A 398 -11.59 -73.12 15.18
C ALA A 398 -10.73 -73.40 16.43
N GLU A 399 -9.94 -72.44 16.89
CA GLU A 399 -9.19 -72.53 18.14
C GLU A 399 -10.11 -72.65 19.37
N LEU A 400 -11.26 -71.96 19.35
CA LEU A 400 -12.27 -72.08 20.42
C LEU A 400 -12.93 -73.45 20.42
N GLN A 401 -13.31 -73.98 19.25
CA GLN A 401 -13.83 -75.33 19.11
C GLN A 401 -12.83 -76.37 19.62
N ARG A 402 -11.55 -76.21 19.28
CA ARG A 402 -10.46 -77.05 19.81
C ARG A 402 -10.37 -77.00 21.33
N LYS A 403 -10.52 -75.82 21.95
CA LYS A 403 -10.47 -75.68 23.44
C LYS A 403 -11.59 -76.45 24.15
N GLN A 404 -12.70 -76.72 23.48
CA GLN A 404 -13.83 -77.47 24.04
C GLN A 404 -13.61 -78.99 24.02
N TRP A 405 -12.56 -79.47 23.35
CA TRP A 405 -12.27 -80.89 23.26
C TRP A 405 -11.82 -81.48 24.59
N LYS A 406 -12.51 -82.55 25.02
CA LYS A 406 -12.07 -83.36 26.16
C LYS A 406 -10.74 -84.05 25.85
N ALA A 407 -9.88 -84.21 26.86
CA ALA A 407 -8.66 -84.99 26.70
C ALA A 407 -9.02 -86.43 26.34
N VAL A 408 -8.23 -87.06 25.45
CA VAL A 408 -8.54 -88.40 24.90
C VAL A 408 -8.72 -89.46 25.98
N LYS A 409 -7.97 -89.35 27.09
CA LYS A 409 -8.08 -90.21 28.27
C LYS A 409 -9.40 -90.11 29.04
N ASP A 410 -10.13 -89.00 28.91
CA ASP A 410 -11.37 -88.69 29.64
C ASP A 410 -12.62 -88.93 28.76
N VAL A 411 -12.45 -89.48 27.55
CA VAL A 411 -13.52 -89.84 26.62
C VAL A 411 -13.98 -91.26 26.91
N LYS A 412 -15.29 -91.46 27.05
CA LYS A 412 -15.87 -92.80 27.22
C LYS A 412 -15.66 -93.66 25.97
N LEU A 413 -15.46 -94.96 26.16
CA LEU A 413 -15.26 -95.95 25.10
C LEU A 413 -16.37 -95.98 24.03
N GLU A 414 -17.62 -95.75 24.44
CA GLU A 414 -18.78 -95.69 23.55
C GLU A 414 -18.80 -94.42 22.68
N ASP A 415 -18.22 -93.32 23.18
CA ASP A 415 -18.20 -92.00 22.52
C ASP A 415 -16.96 -91.80 21.63
N LEU A 416 -15.95 -92.67 21.74
CA LEU A 416 -14.69 -92.61 20.99
C LEU A 416 -14.88 -92.57 19.45
N PRO A 417 -15.74 -93.40 18.82
CA PRO A 417 -16.00 -93.33 17.38
C PRO A 417 -16.61 -91.99 16.95
N ASN A 418 -17.54 -91.45 17.74
CA ASN A 418 -18.18 -90.16 17.49
C ASN A 418 -17.19 -88.98 17.65
N GLN A 419 -16.33 -89.04 18.67
CA GLN A 419 -15.23 -88.07 18.83
C GLN A 419 -14.20 -88.14 17.69
N MET A 420 -13.97 -89.32 17.13
CA MET A 420 -13.09 -89.51 15.98
C MET A 420 -13.72 -88.97 14.69
N GLU A 421 -15.02 -89.20 14.47
CA GLU A 421 -15.78 -88.65 13.34
C GLU A 421 -15.84 -87.12 13.38
N THR A 422 -16.20 -86.54 14.54
CA THR A 422 -16.20 -85.07 14.74
C THR A 422 -14.82 -84.46 14.57
N THR A 423 -13.75 -85.12 15.03
CA THR A 423 -12.37 -84.65 14.79
C THR A 423 -11.98 -84.77 13.30
N ARG A 424 -12.45 -85.79 12.58
CA ARG A 424 -12.26 -85.92 11.12
C ARG A 424 -13.00 -84.85 10.34
N ASN A 425 -14.23 -84.53 10.74
CA ASN A 425 -15.01 -83.44 10.14
C ASN A 425 -14.32 -82.09 10.39
N PHE A 426 -13.83 -81.86 11.62
CA PHE A 426 -13.04 -80.66 11.92
C PHE A 426 -11.74 -80.58 11.11
N ARG A 427 -11.06 -81.71 10.86
CA ARG A 427 -9.91 -81.74 9.94
C ARG A 427 -10.31 -81.35 8.53
N LEU A 428 -11.45 -81.86 8.03
CA LEU A 428 -11.96 -81.50 6.71
C LEU A 428 -12.24 -79.99 6.62
N ASP A 429 -12.89 -79.42 7.62
CA ASP A 429 -13.20 -77.98 7.71
C ASP A 429 -11.93 -77.12 7.72
N ILE A 430 -10.89 -77.53 8.45
CA ILE A 430 -9.57 -76.86 8.44
C ILE A 430 -8.92 -76.95 7.07
N SER A 431 -8.91 -78.14 6.45
CA SER A 431 -8.25 -78.37 5.16
C SER A 431 -8.92 -77.66 3.98
N THR A 432 -10.17 -77.22 4.14
CA THR A 432 -10.97 -76.60 3.08
C THR A 432 -11.23 -75.12 3.35
N SER A 433 -11.98 -74.80 4.41
CA SER A 433 -12.38 -73.43 4.74
C SER A 433 -11.20 -72.61 5.25
N LEU A 434 -10.50 -73.14 6.25
CA LEU A 434 -9.48 -72.39 6.96
C LEU A 434 -8.18 -72.28 6.14
N ARG A 435 -7.85 -73.34 5.41
CA ARG A 435 -6.76 -73.32 4.42
C ARG A 435 -6.97 -72.25 3.36
N ARG A 436 -8.18 -72.16 2.81
CA ARG A 436 -8.55 -71.12 1.84
C ARG A 436 -8.38 -69.73 2.41
N ALA A 437 -8.85 -69.48 3.64
CA ALA A 437 -8.70 -68.17 4.28
C ALA A 437 -7.23 -67.77 4.51
N VAL A 438 -6.35 -68.73 4.82
CA VAL A 438 -4.91 -68.49 4.94
C VAL A 438 -4.27 -68.26 3.57
N ASP A 439 -4.67 -69.02 2.55
CA ASP A 439 -4.20 -68.83 1.17
C ASP A 439 -4.63 -67.44 0.65
N ASP A 440 -5.86 -66.99 0.91
CA ASP A 440 -6.37 -65.65 0.55
C ASP A 440 -5.54 -64.51 1.20
N VAL A 441 -5.07 -64.70 2.44
CA VAL A 441 -4.17 -63.75 3.12
C VAL A 441 -2.80 -63.73 2.45
N ASN A 442 -2.24 -64.89 2.13
CA ASN A 442 -0.94 -65.00 1.48
C ASN A 442 -0.97 -64.42 0.06
N ASP A 443 -2.03 -64.70 -0.69
CA ASP A 443 -2.28 -64.12 -2.02
C ASP A 443 -2.45 -62.60 -1.94
N GLY A 444 -3.20 -62.10 -0.95
CA GLY A 444 -3.35 -60.67 -0.71
C GLY A 444 -2.02 -59.97 -0.43
N SER A 445 -1.16 -60.58 0.40
CA SER A 445 0.19 -60.07 0.67
C SER A 445 1.07 -60.06 -0.58
N ALA A 446 1.05 -61.14 -1.37
CA ALA A 446 1.79 -61.22 -2.63
C ALA A 446 1.30 -60.20 -3.67
N GLN A 447 -0.02 -59.96 -3.75
CA GLN A 447 -0.59 -58.95 -4.64
C GLN A 447 -0.16 -57.53 -4.27
N LEU A 448 -0.10 -57.20 -2.98
CA LEU A 448 0.37 -55.89 -2.52
C LEU A 448 1.83 -55.66 -2.95
N LEU A 449 2.70 -56.64 -2.72
CA LEU A 449 4.10 -56.59 -3.15
C LEU A 449 4.23 -56.47 -4.68
N ALA A 450 3.42 -57.20 -5.45
CA ALA A 450 3.44 -57.14 -6.91
C ALA A 450 3.00 -55.78 -7.50
N ASN A 451 2.35 -54.94 -6.69
CA ASN A 451 1.91 -53.60 -7.08
C ASN A 451 2.77 -52.50 -6.44
N ASP A 452 3.95 -52.84 -5.91
CA ASP A 452 4.86 -51.94 -5.19
C ASP A 452 4.23 -51.24 -3.98
N ILE A 453 3.15 -51.83 -3.41
CA ILE A 453 2.50 -51.32 -2.19
C ILE A 453 3.21 -51.94 -1.00
N HIS A 454 3.98 -51.12 -0.30
CA HIS A 454 4.71 -51.56 0.88
C HIS A 454 3.74 -51.79 2.03
N VAL A 455 3.87 -52.91 2.73
CA VAL A 455 3.02 -53.25 3.89
C VAL A 455 3.80 -52.97 5.17
N SER A 456 3.12 -52.44 6.20
CA SER A 456 3.78 -52.15 7.47
C SER A 456 4.33 -53.43 8.13
N PRO A 457 5.47 -53.37 8.85
CA PRO A 457 6.04 -54.53 9.52
C PRO A 457 5.07 -55.21 10.50
N GLU A 458 4.15 -54.45 11.09
CA GLU A 458 3.11 -54.97 12.00
C GLU A 458 2.10 -55.84 11.26
N LEU A 459 1.64 -55.41 10.08
CA LEU A 459 0.70 -56.17 9.25
C LEU A 459 1.36 -57.44 8.69
N THR A 460 2.63 -57.36 8.31
CA THR A 460 3.41 -58.55 7.91
C THR A 460 3.52 -59.56 9.05
N LYS A 461 3.85 -59.10 10.27
CA LYS A 461 3.89 -59.95 11.47
C LYS A 461 2.52 -60.56 11.79
N LEU A 462 1.43 -59.83 11.56
CA LEU A 462 0.08 -60.34 11.75
C LEU A 462 -0.21 -61.50 10.77
N ALA A 463 0.09 -61.33 9.48
CA ALA A 463 -0.06 -62.37 8.47
C ALA A 463 0.80 -63.62 8.79
N GLU A 464 2.04 -63.42 9.24
CA GLU A 464 2.91 -64.51 9.71
C GLU A 464 2.33 -65.23 10.93
N SER A 465 1.78 -64.48 11.89
CA SER A 465 1.15 -65.03 13.10
C SER A 465 -0.04 -65.92 12.76
N LEU A 466 -0.90 -65.51 11.82
CA LEU A 466 -2.03 -66.32 11.34
C LEU A 466 -1.55 -67.62 10.69
N ASN A 467 -0.51 -67.56 9.85
CA ASN A 467 0.11 -68.75 9.25
C ASN A 467 0.69 -69.70 10.30
N ILE A 468 1.31 -69.19 11.36
CA ILE A 468 1.84 -70.01 12.47
C ILE A 468 0.69 -70.67 13.25
N ARG A 469 -0.34 -69.91 13.60
CA ARG A 469 -1.53 -70.41 14.32
C ARG A 469 -2.22 -71.51 13.53
N PHE A 470 -2.35 -71.34 12.21
CA PHE A 470 -2.90 -72.36 11.32
C PHE A 470 -2.10 -73.67 11.37
N LYS A 471 -0.78 -73.61 11.18
CA LYS A 471 0.08 -74.81 11.23
C LYS A 471 0.04 -75.51 12.59
N GLN A 472 -0.03 -74.74 13.67
CA GLN A 472 -0.19 -75.29 15.02
C GLN A 472 -1.53 -76.01 15.17
N LEU A 473 -2.61 -75.44 14.62
CA LEU A 473 -3.93 -76.04 14.63
C LEU A 473 -3.93 -77.35 13.84
N GLU A 474 -3.42 -77.36 12.60
CA GLU A 474 -3.27 -78.58 11.77
C GLU A 474 -2.52 -79.69 12.52
N SER A 475 -1.36 -79.36 13.10
CA SER A 475 -0.56 -80.32 13.88
C SER A 475 -1.32 -80.87 15.09
N THR A 476 -2.07 -80.02 15.81
CA THR A 476 -2.84 -80.46 16.99
C THR A 476 -3.97 -81.42 16.60
N VAL A 477 -4.62 -81.18 15.46
CA VAL A 477 -5.70 -82.04 14.95
C VAL A 477 -5.16 -83.42 14.55
N GLU A 478 -4.04 -83.46 13.84
CA GLU A 478 -3.39 -84.72 13.46
C GLU A 478 -2.92 -85.51 14.69
N GLN A 479 -2.33 -84.82 15.69
CA GLN A 479 -1.98 -85.46 16.97
C GLN A 479 -3.20 -86.03 17.69
N ARG A 480 -4.33 -85.32 17.70
CA ARG A 480 -5.57 -85.81 18.32
C ARG A 480 -6.14 -87.01 17.57
N LEU A 481 -6.16 -86.98 16.23
CA LEU A 481 -6.63 -88.11 15.43
C LEU A 481 -5.79 -89.35 15.69
N SER A 482 -4.46 -89.23 15.66
CA SER A 482 -3.54 -90.33 15.98
C SER A 482 -3.77 -90.87 17.40
N ALA A 483 -3.96 -90.00 18.39
CA ALA A 483 -4.25 -90.41 19.77
C ALA A 483 -5.61 -91.12 19.90
N LEU A 484 -6.66 -90.67 19.20
CA LEU A 484 -7.97 -91.32 19.17
C LEU A 484 -7.90 -92.68 18.44
N GLU A 485 -7.14 -92.78 17.35
CA GLU A 485 -6.91 -94.02 16.62
C GLU A 485 -6.11 -95.04 17.44
N SER A 486 -5.12 -94.60 18.22
CA SER A 486 -4.43 -95.46 19.19
C SER A 486 -5.39 -95.91 20.29
N ALA A 487 -6.14 -95.00 20.90
CA ALA A 487 -7.09 -95.35 21.95
C ALA A 487 -8.17 -96.33 21.48
N LEU A 488 -8.66 -96.17 20.24
CA LEU A 488 -9.60 -97.11 19.63
C LEU A 488 -8.96 -98.47 19.31
N ARG A 489 -7.68 -98.49 18.92
CA ARG A 489 -6.91 -99.73 18.70
C ARG A 489 -6.64 -100.48 20.00
N ASP A 490 -6.34 -99.76 21.07
CA ASP A 490 -5.92 -100.32 22.36
C ASP A 490 -7.13 -100.73 23.22
N PHE A 491 -8.25 -100.00 23.14
CA PHE A 491 -9.41 -100.20 24.01
C PHE A 491 -10.74 -100.49 23.27
N GLY A 492 -10.79 -100.36 21.94
CA GLY A 492 -12.02 -100.57 21.18
C GLY A 492 -12.51 -102.02 21.13
N PRO A 493 -13.70 -102.29 20.55
CA PRO A 493 -14.36 -103.60 20.58
C PRO A 493 -13.55 -104.76 19.99
N SER A 494 -12.53 -104.44 19.18
CA SER A 494 -11.63 -105.37 18.49
C SER A 494 -10.24 -105.44 19.12
N SER A 495 -9.99 -104.74 20.23
CA SER A 495 -8.68 -104.72 20.89
C SER A 495 -8.44 -105.96 21.76
N GLN A 496 -7.19 -106.40 21.86
CA GLN A 496 -6.82 -107.51 22.74
C GLN A 496 -7.18 -107.21 24.21
N HIS A 497 -7.02 -105.96 24.64
CA HIS A 497 -7.32 -105.53 26.01
C HIS A 497 -8.84 -105.54 26.34
N PHE A 498 -9.69 -105.22 25.35
CA PHE A 498 -11.16 -105.31 25.49
C PHE A 498 -11.65 -106.77 25.47
N LEU A 499 -11.02 -107.60 24.62
CA LEU A 499 -11.29 -109.03 24.56
C LEU A 499 -10.83 -109.75 25.83
N GLU A 500 -9.67 -109.40 26.39
CA GLU A 500 -9.17 -109.94 27.66
C GLU A 500 -10.05 -109.55 28.85
N CYS A 501 -10.54 -108.30 28.91
CA CYS A 501 -11.50 -107.89 29.96
C CYS A 501 -12.86 -108.58 29.83
N LYS A 502 -13.39 -108.78 28.61
CA LYS A 502 -14.64 -109.55 28.40
C LYS A 502 -14.49 -111.05 28.70
N VAL A 503 -13.30 -111.60 28.56
CA VAL A 503 -12.99 -112.99 28.95
C VAL A 503 -12.88 -113.10 30.47
N ALA A 504 -12.37 -112.07 31.15
CA ALA A 504 -12.31 -112.02 32.61
C ALA A 504 -13.67 -111.73 33.30
N GLU A 505 -14.60 -111.01 32.67
CA GLU A 505 -15.96 -110.77 33.21
C GLU A 505 -16.93 -111.94 33.01
N ASN A 506 -16.61 -112.91 32.15
CA ASN A 506 -17.39 -114.13 31.90
C ASN A 506 -16.81 -115.38 32.59
N SER A 507 -15.83 -115.19 33.48
CA SER A 507 -15.24 -116.20 34.37
C SER A 507 -15.67 -115.93 35.81
#